data_AF-A0A830GQT3-F1
#
_entry.id   AF-A0A830GQT3-F1
#
_cell.length_a   1.000
_cell.length_b   1.000
_cell.length_c   1.000
_cell.angle_alpha   90.00
_cell.angle_beta   90.00
_cell.angle_gamma   90.00
#
_symmetry.space_group_name_H-M   'P 1'
#
loop_
_entity.id
_entity.type
_entity.pdbx_description
1 polymer ?
#
loop_
_entity_poly.entity_id
_entity_poly.type
_entity_poly.pdbx_seq_one_letter_code
_entity_poly.pdbx_strand_id
1 'polypeptide(L)'
;MTVTDTVGGRDVVVFEADGSLYADENGGYALERVREGETRFGADEAVWSPLTGESEDARSLPRLPARTLLAWQDDHGPDAFYEP
;
A
#
# COMPACT_ATOMS: atom_id res chain seq x y z
N MET A 1 5.76 -1.11 -7.21
CA MET A 1 6.18 -1.26 -5.80
C MET A 1 5.01 -1.75 -4.94
N THR A 2 5.27 -2.38 -3.78
CA THR A 2 4.28 -2.54 -2.69
C THR A 2 4.85 -2.01 -1.39
N VAL A 3 3.99 -1.51 -0.52
CA VAL A 3 4.33 -1.12 0.86
C VAL A 3 3.21 -1.64 1.77
N THR A 4 3.58 -2.11 2.96
CA THR A 4 2.62 -2.49 4.01
C THR A 4 2.88 -1.66 5.26
N ASP A 5 1.81 -1.33 5.99
CA ASP A 5 1.88 -0.59 7.24
C ASP A 5 0.60 -0.80 8.06
N THR A 6 0.61 -0.40 9.34
CA THR A 6 -0.57 -0.38 10.20
C THR A 6 -0.99 1.06 10.49
N VAL A 7 -2.13 1.49 9.95
CA VAL A 7 -2.66 2.86 10.10
C VAL A 7 -3.95 2.84 10.90
N GLY A 8 -3.97 3.48 12.07
CA GLY A 8 -5.17 3.54 12.92
C GLY A 8 -5.66 2.16 13.37
N GLY A 9 -4.77 1.19 13.50
CA GLY A 9 -5.07 -0.20 13.88
C GLY A 9 -5.59 -1.08 12.74
N ARG A 10 -5.55 -0.61 11.49
CA ARG A 10 -5.82 -1.42 10.30
C ARG A 10 -4.51 -1.73 9.59
N ASP A 11 -4.32 -2.98 9.25
CA ASP A 11 -3.23 -3.37 8.37
C ASP A 11 -3.58 -2.98 6.94
N VAL A 12 -2.67 -2.29 6.28
CA VAL A 12 -2.85 -1.69 4.97
C VAL A 12 -1.77 -2.21 4.04
N VAL A 13 -2.16 -2.47 2.79
CA VAL A 13 -1.22 -2.63 1.68
C VAL A 13 -1.49 -1.54 0.66
N VAL A 14 -0.40 -0.91 0.18
CA VAL A 14 -0.44 0.06 -0.91
C VAL A 14 0.34 -0.48 -2.08
N PHE A 15 -0.31 -0.54 -3.23
CA PHE A 15 0.28 -0.93 -4.50
C PHE A 15 0.51 0.30 -5.38
N GLU A 16 1.66 0.33 -6.04
CA GLU A 16 1.83 1.10 -7.25
C GLU A 16 1.52 0.20 -8.45
N ALA A 17 0.58 0.64 -9.28
CA ALA A 17 0.23 0.04 -10.56
C ALA A 17 -0.24 1.15 -11.50
N ASP A 18 0.07 1.06 -12.79
CA ASP A 18 -0.32 2.03 -13.82
C ASP A 18 0.03 3.51 -13.56
N GLY A 19 0.99 3.78 -12.67
CA GLY A 19 1.33 5.14 -12.24
C GLY A 19 0.38 5.71 -11.17
N SER A 20 -0.58 4.92 -10.69
CA SER A 20 -1.49 5.26 -9.60
C SER A 20 -1.18 4.45 -8.33
N LEU A 21 -1.66 4.95 -7.19
CA LEU A 21 -1.58 4.24 -5.91
C LEU A 21 -2.96 3.69 -5.54
N TYR A 22 -2.98 2.41 -5.16
CA TYR A 22 -4.18 1.70 -4.71
C TYR A 22 -3.92 1.19 -3.29
N ALA A 23 -4.82 1.51 -2.35
CA ALA A 23 -4.70 1.10 -0.95
C ALA A 23 -5.87 0.21 -0.56
N ASP A 24 -5.58 -0.92 0.06
CA ASP A 24 -6.57 -1.89 0.51
C ASP A 24 -6.23 -2.37 1.93
N GLU A 25 -7.24 -2.85 2.67
CA GLU A 25 -6.99 -3.54 3.94
C GLU A 25 -6.25 -4.85 3.67
N ASN A 26 -5.11 -5.04 4.34
CA ASN A 26 -4.31 -6.24 4.21
C ASN A 26 -4.77 -7.29 5.23
N GLY A 27 -5.41 -8.36 4.76
CA GLY A 27 -5.83 -9.50 5.59
C GLY A 27 -4.68 -10.40 6.08
N GLY A 28 -3.45 -9.90 6.17
CA GLY A 28 -2.25 -10.66 6.55
C GLY A 28 -1.51 -11.32 5.38
N TYR A 29 -1.79 -10.91 4.14
CA TYR A 29 -1.13 -11.46 2.96
C TYR A 29 0.26 -10.85 2.75
N ALA A 30 1.24 -11.73 2.48
CA ALA A 30 2.58 -11.34 2.06
C ALA A 30 2.60 -11.14 0.53
N LEU A 31 2.10 -10.00 0.07
CA LEU A 31 1.94 -9.68 -1.35
C LEU A 31 3.26 -9.24 -1.99
N GLU A 32 3.73 -10.02 -2.95
CA GLU A 32 4.95 -9.77 -3.70
C GLU A 32 4.69 -9.66 -5.20
N ARG A 33 5.49 -8.87 -5.91
CA ARG A 33 5.28 -8.69 -7.36
C ARG A 33 5.65 -9.97 -8.10
N VAL A 34 4.75 -10.46 -8.97
CA VAL A 34 4.98 -11.72 -9.70
C VAL A 34 6.18 -11.61 -10.65
N ARG A 35 6.32 -10.48 -11.35
CA ARG A 35 7.46 -10.17 -12.22
C ARG A 35 7.74 -8.68 -12.27
N GLU A 36 9.00 -8.32 -12.46
CA GLU A 36 9.41 -6.93 -12.66
C GLU A 36 8.68 -6.31 -13.87
N GLY A 37 8.19 -5.09 -13.70
CA GLY A 37 7.41 -4.38 -14.74
C GLY A 37 5.93 -4.77 -14.85
N GLU A 38 5.48 -5.87 -14.24
CA GLU A 38 4.06 -6.26 -14.23
C GLU A 38 3.29 -5.67 -13.05
N THR A 39 1.98 -5.46 -13.20
CA THR A 39 1.09 -4.94 -12.13
C THR A 39 0.36 -6.04 -11.37
N ARG A 40 0.86 -7.28 -11.40
CA ARG A 40 0.27 -8.45 -10.74
C ARG A 40 1.09 -8.83 -9.51
N PHE A 41 0.40 -9.28 -8.45
CA PHE A 41 1.03 -9.63 -7.18
C PHE A 41 0.64 -11.04 -6.74
N GLY A 42 1.59 -11.83 -6.27
CA GLY A 42 1.34 -13.17 -5.74
C GLY A 42 1.26 -13.11 -4.21
N ALA A 43 0.30 -13.83 -3.65
CA ALA A 43 0.26 -14.17 -2.23
C ALA A 43 -0.67 -15.36 -2.04
N ASP A 44 -0.30 -16.25 -1.11
CA ASP A 44 -1.16 -17.37 -0.69
C ASP A 44 -1.69 -18.16 -1.88
N GLU A 45 -0.76 -18.58 -2.74
CA GLU A 45 -0.98 -19.38 -3.96
C GLU A 45 -1.90 -18.75 -5.03
N ALA A 46 -2.28 -17.48 -4.87
CA ALA A 46 -3.10 -16.76 -5.85
C ALA A 46 -2.41 -15.50 -6.38
N VAL A 47 -2.77 -15.14 -7.61
CA VAL A 47 -2.43 -13.86 -8.22
C VAL A 47 -3.53 -12.83 -8.01
N TRP A 48 -3.13 -11.63 -7.57
CA TRP A 48 -3.97 -10.50 -7.21
C TRP A 48 -3.80 -9.34 -8.19
N SER A 49 -4.91 -8.65 -8.44
CA SER A 49 -5.02 -7.43 -9.23
C SER A 49 -5.16 -6.22 -8.29
N PRO A 50 -4.16 -5.32 -8.22
CA PRO A 50 -4.26 -4.09 -7.42
C PRO A 50 -5.35 -3.15 -7.89
N LEU A 51 -5.66 -3.16 -9.20
CA LEU A 51 -6.63 -2.25 -9.78
C LEU A 51 -8.02 -2.52 -9.17
N THR A 52 -8.34 -3.79 -8.95
CA THR A 52 -9.65 -4.24 -8.45
C THR A 52 -9.62 -4.70 -6.99
N GLY A 53 -8.46 -5.05 -6.45
CA GLY A 53 -8.32 -5.71 -5.15
C GLY A 53 -8.68 -7.21 -5.19
N GLU A 54 -8.91 -7.79 -6.36
CA GLU A 54 -9.39 -9.18 -6.50
C GLU A 54 -8.25 -10.15 -6.83
N SER A 55 -8.34 -11.37 -6.30
CA SER A 55 -7.52 -12.50 -6.69
C SER A 55 -8.16 -13.31 -7.83
N GLU A 56 -7.35 -14.14 -8.48
CA GLU A 56 -7.84 -15.08 -9.50
C GLU A 56 -8.75 -16.19 -8.95
N ASP A 57 -8.74 -16.41 -7.63
CA ASP A 57 -9.63 -17.34 -6.92
C ASP A 57 -10.82 -16.66 -6.24
N ALA A 58 -11.14 -15.44 -6.67
CA ALA A 58 -12.31 -14.64 -6.26
C ALA A 58 -12.33 -14.15 -4.79
N ARG A 59 -11.19 -14.17 -4.10
CA ARG A 59 -10.99 -13.40 -2.86
C ARG A 59 -10.81 -11.92 -3.21
N SER A 60 -11.06 -11.05 -2.22
CA SER A 60 -10.98 -9.61 -2.39
C SER A 60 -10.35 -8.92 -1.20
N LEU A 61 -9.54 -7.90 -1.46
CA LEU A 61 -9.07 -6.94 -0.47
C LEU A 61 -10.07 -5.77 -0.39
N PRO A 62 -10.53 -5.37 0.81
CA PRO A 62 -11.39 -4.19 0.96
C PRO A 62 -10.68 -2.90 0.56
N ARG A 63 -11.22 -2.19 -0.43
CA ARG A 63 -10.67 -0.92 -0.91
C ARG A 63 -10.77 0.18 0.14
N LEU A 64 -9.64 0.84 0.40
CA LEU A 64 -9.58 2.01 1.29
C LEU A 64 -9.64 3.31 0.47
N PRO A 65 -10.33 4.35 0.97
CA PRO A 65 -10.25 5.67 0.38
C PRO A 65 -8.84 6.23 0.60
N ALA A 66 -8.08 6.40 -0.48
CA ALA A 66 -6.73 6.94 -0.45
C ALA A 66 -6.60 8.15 -1.37
N ARG A 67 -5.68 9.04 -1.00
CA ARG A 67 -5.27 10.19 -1.83
C ARG A 67 -3.78 10.42 -1.67
N THR A 68 -3.09 10.65 -2.77
CA THR A 68 -1.70 11.10 -2.73
C THR A 68 -1.67 12.54 -2.23
N LEU A 69 -1.00 12.75 -1.11
CA LEU A 69 -0.70 14.07 -0.58
C LEU A 69 0.80 14.24 -0.47
N LEU A 70 1.27 15.47 -0.64
CA LEU A 70 2.62 15.84 -0.33
C LEU A 70 2.61 16.43 1.09
N ALA A 71 3.35 15.79 2.00
CA ALA A 71 3.70 16.36 3.29
C ALA A 71 5.20 16.64 3.28
N TRP A 72 5.56 17.87 3.64
CA TRP A 72 6.95 18.24 3.82
C TRP A 72 7.23 18.23 5.32
N GLN A 73 8.23 17.46 5.74
CA GLN A 73 8.78 17.51 7.08
C GLN A 73 10.19 18.08 6.94
N ASP A 74 10.45 19.21 7.60
CA ASP A 74 11.80 19.77 7.61
C ASP A 74 12.76 18.82 8.38
N ASP A 75 14.05 18.91 8.07
CA ASP A 75 15.11 18.11 8.70
C ASP A 75 15.43 18.57 10.13
N HIS A 76 14.68 19.54 10.68
CA HIS A 76 15.07 20.18 11.92
C HIS A 76 14.58 19.46 13.18
N GLY A 77 13.78 18.39 13.05
CA GLY A 77 13.34 17.58 14.19
C GLY A 77 12.48 18.38 15.18
N PRO A 78 12.01 17.75 16.27
CA PRO A 78 11.15 18.43 17.26
C PRO A 78 11.86 19.57 18.02
N ASP A 79 13.20 19.55 18.08
CA ASP A 79 14.02 20.52 18.81
C ASP A 79 14.48 21.71 17.94
N ALA A 80 13.91 21.85 16.73
CA ALA A 80 14.22 22.90 15.75
C ALA A 80 13.96 24.32 16.26
N PHE A 81 13.02 24.46 17.19
CA PHE A 81 12.50 25.74 17.60
C PHE A 81 13.32 26.30 18.76
N TYR A 82 13.77 27.54 18.61
CA TYR A 82 14.42 28.29 19.68
C TYR A 82 13.46 28.46 20.88
N GLU A 83 13.92 28.06 22.08
CA GLU A 83 13.27 28.34 23.36
C GLU A 83 14.03 29.49 24.08
N PRO A 84 13.34 30.55 24.56
CA PRO A 84 13.95 31.69 25.25
C PRO A 84 14.39 31.40 26.70
#